data_AF-V4PVI0-F1
#
_entry.id   AF-V4PVI0-F1
#
_cell.length_a   1.000
_cell.length_b   1.000
_cell.length_c   1.000
_cell.angle_alpha   90.00
_cell.angle_beta   90.00
_cell.angle_gamma   90.00
#
_symmetry.space_group_name_H-M   'P 1'
#
loop_
_entity.id
_entity.type
_entity.pdbx_description
1 polymer ?
#
loop_
_entity_poly.entity_id
_entity_poly.type
_entity_poly.pdbx_seq_one_letter_code
_entity_poly.pdbx_strand_id
1 'polypeptide(L)'
;MMAALPLAFAITVIALIILGRWYFSRQAWTYHPGGKDGFLRDEFLRLGAIFLPVAVLMVAVRWYIYTFDIGLMNSPWIYAAFLSVFVFRRLAGFLPFVRDAGRRLDAARKQAHDAKVAA
;
A
#
# COMPACT_ATOMS: atom_id res chain seq x y z
N MET A 1 -20.38 -15.09 1.02
CA MET A 1 -20.74 -13.66 1.26
C MET A 1 -19.95 -13.02 2.42
N MET A 2 -19.72 -13.70 3.55
CA MET A 2 -19.03 -13.14 4.74
C MET A 2 -17.59 -12.63 4.53
N ALA A 3 -16.81 -13.17 3.58
CA ALA A 3 -15.41 -12.76 3.34
C ALA A 3 -15.25 -11.59 2.35
N ALA A 4 -16.27 -11.32 1.51
CA ALA A 4 -16.19 -10.27 0.49
C ALA A 4 -16.29 -8.87 1.09
N LEU A 5 -17.12 -8.69 2.13
CA LEU A 5 -17.28 -7.44 2.86
C LEU A 5 -15.98 -6.93 3.52
N PRO A 6 -15.25 -7.73 4.32
CA PRO A 6 -14.00 -7.26 4.93
C PRO A 6 -12.90 -7.00 3.88
N LEU A 7 -12.88 -7.76 2.77
CA LEU A 7 -11.96 -7.50 1.69
C LEU A 7 -12.28 -6.19 0.96
N ALA A 8 -13.55 -5.96 0.61
CA ALA A 8 -14.00 -4.72 -0.02
C ALA A 8 -13.75 -3.50 0.89
N PHE A 9 -13.96 -3.65 2.20
CA PHE A 9 -13.63 -2.62 3.18
C PHE A 9 -12.12 -2.34 3.20
N ALA A 10 -11.27 -3.37 3.28
CA ALA A 10 -9.82 -3.21 3.26
C ALA A 10 -9.32 -2.55 1.96
N ILE A 11 -9.85 -2.95 0.81
CA ILE A 11 -9.53 -2.33 -0.50
C ILE A 11 -9.94 -0.86 -0.50
N THR A 12 -11.14 -0.53 0.00
CA THR A 12 -11.61 0.86 0.09
C THR A 12 -10.69 1.70 0.98
N VAL A 13 -10.29 1.18 2.15
CA VAL A 13 -9.37 1.87 3.05
C VAL A 13 -8.00 2.10 2.38
N ILE A 14 -7.46 1.09 1.69
CA ILE A 14 -6.20 1.22 0.95
C ILE A 14 -6.33 2.29 -0.15
N ALA A 15 -7.44 2.28 -0.90
CA ALA A 15 -7.70 3.27 -1.94
C ALA A 15 -7.77 4.70 -1.36
N LEU A 16 -8.45 4.89 -0.23
CA LEU A 16 -8.52 6.19 0.46
C LEU A 16 -7.14 6.67 0.92
N ILE A 17 -6.29 5.78 1.44
CA ILE A 17 -4.92 6.11 1.84
C ILE A 17 -4.10 6.56 0.62
N ILE A 18 -4.18 5.82 -0.50
CA ILE A 18 -3.47 6.15 -1.74
C ILE A 18 -3.95 7.50 -2.28
N LEU A 19 -5.26 7.71 -2.37
CA LEU A 19 -5.86 8.95 -2.87
C LEU A 19 -5.54 10.14 -1.97
N GLY A 20 -5.63 9.98 -0.65
CA GLY A 20 -5.26 11.02 0.31
C GLY A 20 -3.81 11.43 0.14
N ARG A 21 -2.89 10.45 0.09
CA ARG A 21 -1.46 10.71 -0.06
C ARG A 21 -1.09 11.32 -1.41
N TRP A 22 -1.77 10.91 -2.48
CA TRP A 22 -1.68 11.55 -3.79
C TRP A 22 -2.16 13.00 -3.75
N TYR A 23 -3.32 13.27 -3.12
CA TYR A 23 -3.92 14.60 -2.99
C TYR A 23 -3.04 15.57 -2.16
N PHE A 24 -2.39 15.08 -1.11
CA PHE A 24 -1.40 15.86 -0.35
C PHE A 24 -0.09 16.10 -1.13
N SER A 25 0.24 15.24 -2.10
CA SER A 25 1.43 15.39 -2.95
C SER A 25 1.19 16.27 -4.18
N ARG A 26 0.14 17.12 -4.18
CA ARG A 26 -0.26 17.94 -5.34
C ARG A 26 0.84 18.83 -5.91
N GLN A 27 1.69 19.36 -5.05
CA GLN A 27 2.83 20.21 -5.43
C GLN A 27 3.88 19.42 -6.23
N ALA A 28 3.93 18.10 -6.10
CA ALA A 28 4.89 17.23 -6.78
C ALA A 28 4.38 16.67 -8.12
N TRP A 29 3.11 16.90 -8.46
CA TRP A 29 2.50 16.30 -9.66
C TRP A 29 3.13 16.80 -10.96
N THR A 30 3.47 18.10 -11.03
CA THR A 30 4.06 18.73 -12.22
C THR A 30 5.49 18.27 -12.49
N TYR A 31 6.20 17.81 -11.45
CA TYR A 31 7.58 17.33 -11.51
C TYR A 31 7.68 15.84 -11.85
N HIS A 32 6.54 15.15 -11.99
CA HIS A 32 6.50 13.74 -12.32
C HIS A 32 6.44 13.54 -13.84
N PRO A 33 7.21 12.60 -14.43
CA PRO A 33 7.26 12.42 -15.89
C PRO A 33 5.91 12.04 -16.52
N GLY A 34 5.03 11.38 -15.77
CA GLY A 34 3.66 11.08 -16.19
C GLY A 34 2.60 12.06 -15.67
N GLY A 35 3.01 13.22 -15.16
CA GLY A 35 2.13 14.19 -14.53
C GLY A 35 1.32 13.62 -13.36
N LYS A 36 0.15 14.21 -13.11
CA LYS A 36 -0.79 13.84 -12.04
C LYS A 36 -1.20 12.36 -12.07
N ASP A 37 -1.53 11.84 -13.25
CA ASP A 37 -2.06 10.48 -13.41
C ASP A 37 -0.95 9.44 -13.33
N GLY A 38 0.24 9.75 -13.88
CA GLY A 38 1.43 8.93 -13.70
C GLY A 38 1.87 8.86 -12.24
N PHE A 39 1.76 9.97 -11.50
CA PHE A 39 2.04 9.99 -10.06
C PHE A 39 1.06 9.08 -9.31
N LEU A 40 -0.24 9.15 -9.63
CA LEU A 40 -1.25 8.27 -9.02
C LEU A 40 -0.97 6.80 -9.29
N ARG A 41 -0.63 6.45 -10.54
CA ARG A 41 -0.30 5.09 -10.94
C ARG A 41 0.92 4.56 -10.19
N ASP A 42 1.96 5.36 -10.06
CA ASP A 42 3.17 4.96 -9.34
C ASP A 42 2.91 4.83 -7.83
N GLU A 43 2.05 5.69 -7.25
CA GLU A 43 1.65 5.58 -5.85
C GLU A 43 0.81 4.31 -5.61
N PHE A 44 -0.07 3.97 -6.57
CA PHE A 44 -0.84 2.73 -6.55
C PHE A 44 0.06 1.50 -6.69
N LEU A 45 1.04 1.52 -7.59
CA LEU A 45 2.01 0.43 -7.73
C LEU A 45 2.83 0.24 -6.46
N ARG A 46 3.29 1.33 -5.83
CA ARG A 46 4.11 1.27 -4.62
C ARG A 46 3.33 0.79 -3.41
N LEU A 47 2.18 1.40 -3.14
CA LEU A 47 1.39 1.11 -1.93
C LEU A 47 0.48 -0.10 -2.13
N GLY A 48 -0.12 -0.26 -3.31
CA GLY A 48 -0.95 -1.41 -3.66
C GLY A 48 -0.16 -2.71 -3.62
N ALA A 49 1.06 -2.75 -4.15
CA ALA A 49 1.91 -3.95 -4.06
C ALA A 49 2.28 -4.36 -2.62
N ILE A 50 2.23 -3.41 -1.68
CA ILE A 50 2.51 -3.67 -0.25
C ILE A 50 1.24 -4.07 0.48
N PHE A 51 0.16 -3.28 0.36
CA PHE A 51 -1.03 -3.43 1.19
C PHE A 51 -2.02 -4.46 0.65
N LEU A 52 -2.09 -4.67 -0.67
CA LEU A 52 -3.06 -5.59 -1.27
C LEU A 52 -2.80 -7.06 -0.88
N PRO A 53 -1.56 -7.60 -0.97
CA PRO A 53 -1.28 -8.97 -0.53
C PRO A 53 -1.61 -9.18 0.95
N VAL A 54 -1.32 -8.16 1.77
CA VAL A 54 -1.59 -8.15 3.21
C VAL A 54 -3.09 -8.19 3.50
N ALA A 55 -3.88 -7.36 2.81
CA ALA A 55 -5.33 -7.36 2.95
C ALA A 55 -5.93 -8.73 2.60
N VAL A 56 -5.44 -9.35 1.53
CA VAL A 56 -5.86 -10.71 1.13
C VAL A 56 -5.50 -11.73 2.21
N LEU A 57 -4.26 -11.70 2.72
CA LEU A 57 -3.79 -12.60 3.78
C LEU A 57 -4.62 -12.45 5.06
N MET A 58 -4.89 -11.22 5.48
CA MET A 58 -5.70 -10.91 6.66
C MET A 58 -7.15 -11.43 6.52
N VAL A 59 -7.76 -11.25 5.35
CA VAL A 59 -9.11 -11.78 5.08
C VAL A 59 -9.10 -13.31 5.05
N ALA A 60 -8.09 -13.93 4.45
CA ALA A 60 -7.95 -15.38 4.41
C ALA A 60 -7.76 -15.99 5.80
N VAL A 61 -6.87 -15.41 6.62
CA VAL A 61 -6.65 -15.80 8.02
C VAL A 61 -7.93 -15.62 8.84
N ARG A 62 -8.59 -14.47 8.71
CA ARG A 62 -9.87 -14.21 9.37
C ARG A 62 -10.91 -15.26 9.00
N TRP A 63 -11.09 -15.53 7.70
CA TRP A 63 -12.03 -16.53 7.23
C TRP A 63 -11.72 -17.93 7.77
N TYR A 64 -10.45 -18.33 7.78
CA TYR A 64 -10.00 -19.60 8.35
C TYR A 64 -10.34 -19.71 9.84
N ILE A 65 -10.01 -18.69 10.65
CA ILE A 65 -10.29 -18.68 12.09
C ILE A 65 -11.78 -18.78 12.38
N TYR A 66 -12.61 -17.99 11.68
CA TYR A 66 -14.07 -18.03 11.88
C TYR A 66 -14.71 -19.34 11.42
N THR A 67 -14.05 -20.09 10.53
CA THR A 67 -14.59 -21.35 9.98
C THR A 67 -14.16 -22.58 10.79
N PHE A 68 -12.93 -22.60 11.31
CA PHE A 68 -12.34 -23.81 11.87
C PHE A 68 -12.14 -23.81 13.39
N ASP A 69 -11.72 -22.70 14.00
CA ASP A 69 -11.56 -22.62 15.46
C ASP A 69 -11.43 -21.17 15.96
N ILE A 70 -12.42 -20.70 16.72
CA ILE A 70 -12.45 -19.33 17.27
C ILE A 70 -11.39 -19.18 18.37
N GLY A 71 -10.93 -20.27 19.00
CA GLY A 71 -9.85 -20.24 20.01
C GLY A 71 -8.50 -19.77 19.45
N LEU A 72 -8.32 -19.82 18.13
CA LEU A 72 -7.12 -19.34 17.45
C LEU A 72 -7.00 -17.81 17.40
N MET A 73 -8.03 -17.04 17.79
CA MET A 73 -8.01 -15.56 17.74
C MET A 73 -6.87 -14.90 18.53
N ASN A 74 -6.34 -15.58 19.54
CA ASN A 74 -5.18 -15.13 20.34
C ASN A 74 -3.92 -15.96 20.08
N SER A 75 -3.93 -16.77 19.02
CA SER A 75 -2.83 -17.66 18.70
C SER A 75 -1.58 -16.88 18.25
N PRO A 76 -0.36 -17.32 18.66
CA PRO A 76 0.90 -16.81 18.14
C PRO A 76 0.96 -16.74 16.62
N TRP A 77 0.25 -17.64 15.93
CA TRP A 77 0.20 -17.70 14.46
C TRP A 77 -0.42 -16.47 13.80
N ILE A 78 -1.34 -15.77 14.48
CA ILE A 78 -1.90 -14.51 13.98
C ILE A 78 -0.83 -13.40 14.02
N TYR A 79 -0.05 -13.35 15.09
CA TYR A 79 1.08 -12.42 15.19
C TYR A 79 2.15 -12.72 14.14
N ALA A 80 2.41 -14.00 13.85
CA ALA A 80 3.29 -14.40 12.76
C ALA A 80 2.73 -13.97 11.38
N ALA A 81 1.42 -14.05 11.16
CA ALA A 81 0.77 -13.53 9.96
C ALA A 81 0.91 -12.00 9.86
N PHE A 82 0.79 -11.26 10.97
CA PHE A 82 1.11 -9.82 10.99
C PHE A 82 2.60 -9.55 10.73
N LEU A 83 3.51 -10.36 11.24
CA LEU A 83 4.94 -10.22 10.98
C LEU A 83 5.27 -10.43 9.50
N SER A 84 4.56 -11.36 8.84
CA SER A 84 4.71 -11.64 7.42
C SER A 84 4.48 -10.39 6.55
N VAL A 85 3.67 -9.44 7.01
CA VAL A 85 3.44 -8.14 6.35
C VAL A 85 4.73 -7.34 6.19
N PHE A 86 5.59 -7.33 7.22
CA PHE A 86 6.87 -6.64 7.16
C PHE A 86 7.81 -7.30 6.17
N VAL A 87 7.77 -8.63 6.09
CA VAL A 87 8.55 -9.42 5.13
C VAL A 87 8.06 -9.14 3.71
N PHE A 88 6.76 -9.22 3.44
CA PHE A 88 6.19 -8.90 2.12
C PHE A 88 6.44 -7.45 1.72
N ARG A 89 6.38 -6.50 2.66
CA ARG A 89 6.75 -5.10 2.41
C ARG A 89 8.22 -4.96 2.02
N ARG A 90 9.12 -5.66 2.70
CA ARG A 90 10.55 -5.69 2.37
C ARG A 90 10.76 -6.31 0.99
N LEU A 91 10.06 -7.39 0.70
CA LEU A 91 10.13 -8.12 -0.56
C LEU A 91 9.56 -7.33 -1.75
N ALA A 92 8.46 -6.62 -1.57
CA ALA A 92 7.87 -5.75 -2.57
C ALA A 92 8.85 -4.65 -3.01
N GLY A 93 9.75 -4.21 -2.12
CA GLY A 93 10.82 -3.26 -2.46
C GLY A 93 11.91 -3.80 -3.39
N PHE A 94 12.04 -5.12 -3.53
CA PHE A 94 12.96 -5.74 -4.49
C PHE A 94 12.37 -5.82 -5.91
N LEU A 95 11.05 -5.67 -6.07
CA LEU A 95 10.42 -5.73 -7.38
C LEU A 95 10.83 -4.50 -8.20
N PRO A 96 11.38 -4.68 -9.41
CA PRO A 96 11.95 -3.58 -10.18
C PRO A 96 10.92 -2.49 -10.50
N PHE A 97 9.69 -2.87 -10.84
CA PHE A 97 8.61 -1.93 -11.11
C PHE A 97 8.19 -1.09 -9.89
N VAL A 98 8.22 -1.67 -8.68
CA VAL A 98 7.92 -0.94 -7.43
C VAL A 98 9.05 0.01 -7.09
N ARG A 99 10.29 -0.44 -7.24
CA ARG A 99 11.49 0.37 -6.98
C ARG A 99 11.58 1.55 -7.92
N ASP A 100 11.34 1.35 -9.21
CA ASP A 100 11.45 2.40 -10.22
C ASP A 100 10.30 3.41 -10.09
N ALA A 101 9.07 2.95 -9.79
CA ALA A 101 7.97 3.83 -9.41
C ALA A 101 8.31 4.67 -8.16
N GLY A 102 8.89 4.03 -7.13
CA GLY A 102 9.35 4.72 -5.93
C GLY A 102 10.38 5.81 -6.22
N ARG A 103 11.37 5.54 -7.09
CA ARG A 103 12.38 6.51 -7.49
C ARG A 103 11.78 7.72 -8.21
N ARG A 104 10.82 7.52 -9.12
CA ARG A 104 10.15 8.62 -9.83
C ARG A 104 9.34 9.50 -8.88
N LEU A 105 8.62 8.89 -7.94
CA LEU A 105 7.87 9.60 -6.90
C LEU A 105 8.78 10.42 -5.98
N ASP A 106 9.85 9.80 -5.49
CA ASP A 106 10.76 10.43 -4.54
C ASP A 106 11.56 11.56 -5.22
N ALA A 107 11.93 11.40 -6.50
CA ALA A 107 12.53 12.46 -7.31
C ALA A 107 11.58 13.65 -7.51
N ALA A 108 10.31 13.40 -7.87
CA ALA A 108 9.31 14.46 -8.05
C ALA A 108 9.02 15.21 -6.75
N ARG A 109 8.95 14.50 -5.61
CA ARG A 109 8.78 15.12 -4.29
C ARG A 109 10.00 15.96 -3.89
N LYS A 110 11.21 15.47 -4.17
CA LYS A 110 12.45 16.21 -3.90
C LYS A 110 12.50 17.51 -4.70
N GLN A 111 12.23 17.45 -6.01
CA GLN A 111 12.19 18.65 -6.85
C GLN A 111 11.15 19.67 -6.37
N ALA A 112 9.96 19.21 -5.99
CA ALA A 112 8.93 20.09 -5.43
C ALA A 112 9.36 20.73 -4.10
N HIS A 113 10.08 19.99 -3.26
CA HIS A 113 10.63 20.51 -2.00
C HIS A 113 11.72 21.55 -2.27
N ASP A 114 12.69 21.24 -3.13
CA ASP A 114 13.80 22.14 -3.48
C ASP A 114 13.26 23.43 -4.13
N ALA A 115 12.25 23.33 -5.00
CA ALA A 115 11.57 24.49 -5.60
C ALA A 115 10.83 25.36 -4.56
N LYS A 116 10.28 24.74 -3.50
CA LYS A 116 9.64 25.46 -2.40
C LYS A 116 10.64 26.16 -1.48
N VAL A 117 11.84 25.60 -1.32
CA VAL A 117 12.91 26.17 -0.48
C VAL A 117 13.64 27.31 -1.21
N ALA A 118 13.71 27.25 -2.54
CA ALA A 118 14.35 28.29 -3.36
C ALA A 118 13.48 29.54 -3.60
N ALA A 119 12.19 29.49 -3.24
CA ALA A 119 11.22 30.58 -3.38
C ALA A 119 11.02 31.32 -2.04
#